data_AF-A0A355R5D3-F1
#
_entry.id   AF-A0A355R5D3-F1
#
_cell.length_a   1.000
_cell.length_b   1.000
_cell.length_c   1.000
_cell.angle_alpha   90.00
_cell.angle_beta   90.00
_cell.angle_gamma   90.00
#
_symmetry.space_group_name_H-M   'P 1'
#
loop_
_entity.id
_entity.type
_entity.pdbx_description
1 polymer ?
#
loop_
_entity_poly.entity_id
_entity_poly.type
_entity_poly.pdbx_seq_one_letter_code
_entity_poly.pdbx_strand_id
1 'polypeptide(L)'
;MATIWIFNSMSDSGHKPSITGQLLSLSDTILCLRNPWVTDSVFMGKLYCAIIILSIAGFYPHLLSRDIWHMYESAPLLATGFLLMPFTFLPFLIYRIYFIKRLSSFCFNRANQKIYYQRLSKVLVFEWANTGGGIFKRTEYGGSSFSTSYALAFAPCREDGSLHQKDCLWVDSNEPTEPGVKHVAEVWEYLRHFMDHG
;
A
#
# COMPACT_ATOMS: atom_id res chain seq x y z
N MET A 1 -13.05 8.83 1.31
CA MET A 1 -11.87 8.80 2.19
C MET A 1 -11.86 10.08 2.98
N ALA A 2 -11.69 10.02 4.29
CA ALA A 2 -11.64 11.21 5.14
C ALA A 2 -10.46 11.07 6.12
N THR A 3 -9.76 12.18 6.34
CA THR A 3 -8.66 12.24 7.32
C THR A 3 -9.03 13.26 8.38
N ILE A 4 -8.93 12.86 9.65
CA ILE A 4 -9.14 13.75 10.79
C ILE A 4 -7.78 13.97 11.45
N TRP A 5 -7.23 15.16 11.30
CA TRP A 5 -5.94 15.54 11.87
C TRP A 5 -6.10 15.82 13.36
N ILE A 6 -5.48 15.00 14.19
CA ILE A 6 -5.64 15.08 15.65
C ILE A 6 -4.31 14.92 16.40
N PHE A 7 -3.25 14.47 15.74
CA PHE A 7 -1.97 14.20 16.37
C PHE A 7 -0.94 15.24 15.94
N ASN A 8 -0.14 15.69 16.90
CA ASN A 8 1.01 16.55 16.70
C ASN A 8 2.24 15.85 17.27
N SER A 9 3.41 16.05 16.68
CA SER A 9 4.68 15.50 17.16
C SER A 9 5.03 16.00 18.56
N MET A 10 4.51 17.17 18.94
CA MET A 10 4.74 17.80 20.25
C MET A 10 3.73 17.40 21.34
N SER A 11 2.66 16.68 21.00
CA SER A 11 1.58 16.36 21.94
C SER A 11 1.47 14.86 22.18
N ASP A 12 1.43 14.46 23.44
CA ASP A 12 1.10 13.09 23.85
C ASP A 12 -0.40 12.83 23.66
N SER A 13 -0.75 11.75 22.97
CA SER A 13 -2.13 11.29 22.81
C SER A 13 -2.69 10.55 24.02
N GLY A 14 -1.85 10.24 25.03
CA GLY A 14 -2.24 9.54 26.25
C GLY A 14 -2.43 8.02 26.07
N HIS A 15 -2.04 7.49 24.92
CA HIS A 15 -2.12 6.07 24.59
C HIS A 15 -0.76 5.39 24.73
N LYS A 16 -0.75 4.09 25.05
CA LYS A 16 0.51 3.34 25.18
C LYS A 16 1.13 3.14 23.79
N PRO A 17 2.43 3.43 23.58
CA PRO A 17 3.07 3.21 22.30
C PRO A 17 3.07 1.72 21.93
N SER A 18 2.57 1.38 20.74
CA SER A 18 2.55 0.01 20.22
C SER A 18 2.50 0.02 18.69
N ILE A 19 3.26 -0.89 18.08
CA ILE A 19 3.24 -1.11 16.63
C ILE A 19 3.22 -2.61 16.33
N THR A 20 2.27 -3.07 15.52
CA THR A 20 2.07 -4.49 15.23
C THR A 20 1.84 -4.77 13.75
N GLY A 21 2.74 -5.55 13.13
CA GLY A 21 2.57 -6.02 11.76
C GLY A 21 3.04 -5.05 10.66
N GLN A 22 3.29 -3.77 10.99
CA GLN A 22 3.87 -2.80 10.05
C GLN A 22 5.40 -2.75 10.13
N LEU A 23 6.03 -3.23 11.20
CA LEU A 23 7.49 -3.17 11.37
C LEU A 23 8.21 -4.07 10.34
N LEU A 24 9.20 -3.50 9.63
CA LEU A 24 10.09 -4.25 8.73
C LEU A 24 11.50 -4.40 9.28
N SER A 25 12.07 -3.31 9.80
CA SER A 25 13.40 -3.33 10.42
C SER A 25 13.48 -2.25 11.48
N LEU A 26 14.19 -2.54 12.57
CA LEU A 26 14.45 -1.62 13.67
C LEU A 26 15.95 -1.59 13.94
N SER A 27 16.46 -0.39 14.16
CA SER A 27 17.80 -0.12 14.68
C SER A 27 17.70 1.10 15.61
N ASP A 28 18.76 1.39 16.35
CA ASP A 28 18.77 2.51 17.31
C ASP A 28 18.52 3.89 16.67
N THR A 29 18.74 4.00 15.35
CA THR A 29 18.63 5.28 14.61
C THR A 29 17.59 5.24 13.50
N ILE A 30 17.28 4.07 12.94
CA ILE A 30 16.39 3.91 11.80
C ILE A 30 15.29 2.90 12.13
N LEU A 31 14.05 3.34 11.94
CA LEU A 31 12.83 2.53 11.98
C LEU A 31 12.23 2.47 10.58
N CYS A 32 12.04 1.26 10.05
CA CYS A 32 11.41 1.07 8.74
C CYS A 32 10.04 0.41 8.88
N LEU A 33 9.02 1.04 8.33
CA LEU A 33 7.66 0.53 8.27
C LEU A 33 7.29 0.06 6.87
N ARG A 34 6.49 -0.99 6.81
CA ARG A 34 5.95 -1.55 5.59
C ARG A 34 5.06 -0.54 4.90
N ASN A 35 5.24 -0.44 3.58
CA ASN A 35 4.34 0.32 2.74
C ASN A 35 3.09 -0.52 2.44
N PRO A 36 1.89 -0.11 2.89
CA PRO A 36 0.68 -0.90 2.71
C PRO A 36 0.31 -1.08 1.23
N TRP A 37 0.67 -0.12 0.38
CA TRP A 37 0.48 -0.20 -1.08
C TRP A 37 1.27 -1.33 -1.72
N VAL A 38 2.45 -1.64 -1.18
CA VAL A 38 3.28 -2.76 -1.65
C VAL A 38 2.62 -4.08 -1.28
N THR A 39 2.11 -4.20 -0.06
CA THR A 39 1.43 -5.42 0.41
C THR A 39 0.21 -5.76 -0.46
N ASP A 40 -0.68 -4.79 -0.69
CA ASP A 40 -1.85 -4.96 -1.57
C ASP A 40 -1.43 -5.35 -2.99
N SER A 41 -0.42 -4.66 -3.53
CA SER A 41 0.06 -4.93 -4.89
C SER A 41 0.69 -6.31 -5.03
N VAL A 42 1.38 -6.82 -3.99
CA VAL A 42 1.92 -8.19 -3.98
C VAL A 42 0.80 -9.22 -3.98
N PHE A 43 -0.25 -9.02 -3.17
CA PHE A 43 -1.41 -9.91 -3.15
C PHE A 43 -2.09 -9.96 -4.52
N MET A 44 -2.42 -8.79 -5.09
CA MET A 44 -3.02 -8.69 -6.42
C MET A 44 -2.14 -9.28 -7.52
N GLY A 45 -0.81 -9.08 -7.43
CA GLY A 45 0.15 -9.70 -8.37
C GLY A 45 0.11 -11.23 -8.34
N LYS A 46 0.04 -11.83 -7.14
CA LYS A 46 -0.13 -13.29 -6.99
C LYS A 46 -1.44 -13.77 -7.61
N LEU A 47 -2.53 -13.05 -7.38
CA LEU A 47 -3.85 -13.37 -7.94
C LEU A 47 -3.83 -13.35 -9.49
N TYR A 48 -3.29 -12.28 -10.10
CA TYR A 48 -3.19 -12.21 -11.56
C TYR A 48 -2.30 -13.32 -12.13
N CYS A 49 -1.18 -13.62 -11.48
CA CYS A 49 -0.31 -14.72 -11.88
C CYS A 49 -1.05 -16.06 -11.86
N ALA A 50 -1.79 -16.35 -10.79
CA ALA A 50 -2.57 -17.57 -10.66
C ALA A 50 -3.66 -17.68 -11.74
N ILE A 51 -4.39 -16.58 -12.01
CA ILE A 51 -5.42 -16.54 -13.07
C ILE A 51 -4.81 -16.82 -14.44
N ILE A 52 -3.64 -16.23 -14.75
CA ILE A 52 -2.95 -16.47 -16.02
C ILE A 52 -2.55 -17.95 -16.13
N ILE A 53 -1.95 -18.53 -15.09
CA ILE A 53 -1.52 -19.94 -15.09
C ILE A 53 -2.72 -20.87 -15.27
N LEU A 54 -3.81 -20.65 -14.52
CA LEU A 54 -5.04 -21.44 -14.64
C LEU A 54 -5.66 -21.30 -16.02
N SER A 55 -5.65 -20.09 -16.58
CA SER A 55 -6.15 -19.83 -17.93
C SER A 55 -5.30 -20.55 -18.98
N ILE A 56 -3.97 -20.50 -18.87
CA ILE A 56 -3.08 -21.24 -19.77
C ILE A 56 -3.36 -22.75 -19.66
N ALA A 57 -3.40 -23.29 -18.44
CA ALA A 57 -3.62 -24.71 -18.19
C ALA A 57 -5.00 -25.18 -18.70
N GLY A 58 -6.03 -24.35 -18.59
CA GLY A 58 -7.38 -24.68 -19.08
C GLY A 58 -7.55 -24.50 -20.58
N PHE A 59 -7.11 -23.37 -21.14
CA PHE A 59 -7.40 -23.03 -22.55
C PHE A 59 -6.41 -23.64 -23.54
N TYR A 60 -5.11 -23.70 -23.23
CA TYR A 60 -4.10 -24.11 -24.22
C TYR A 60 -4.20 -25.58 -24.66
N PRO A 61 -4.48 -26.56 -23.78
CA PRO A 61 -4.67 -27.94 -24.23
C PRO A 61 -5.80 -28.09 -25.25
N HIS A 62 -6.88 -27.30 -25.11
CA HIS A 62 -7.97 -27.28 -26.07
C HIS A 62 -7.56 -26.55 -27.35
N LEU A 63 -6.97 -25.35 -27.25
CA LEU A 63 -6.55 -24.55 -28.42
C LEU A 63 -5.47 -25.22 -29.28
N LEU A 64 -4.58 -26.02 -28.68
CA LEU A 64 -3.51 -26.74 -29.36
C LEU A 64 -3.94 -28.14 -29.84
N SER A 65 -5.20 -28.52 -29.65
CA SER A 65 -5.73 -29.78 -30.18
C SER A 65 -5.79 -29.73 -31.71
N ARG A 66 -5.58 -30.88 -32.36
CA ARG A 66 -5.57 -30.99 -33.83
C ARG A 66 -6.90 -30.54 -34.46
N ASP A 67 -8.00 -30.66 -33.73
CA ASP A 67 -9.34 -30.36 -34.20
C ASP A 67 -9.58 -28.86 -34.44
N ILE A 68 -8.80 -27.99 -33.79
CA ILE A 68 -8.93 -26.53 -33.88
C ILE A 68 -8.01 -25.93 -34.97
N TRP A 69 -7.13 -26.73 -35.58
CA TRP A 69 -6.18 -26.26 -36.59
C TRP A 69 -6.86 -25.61 -37.81
N HIS A 70 -8.02 -26.14 -38.22
CA HIS A 70 -8.84 -25.55 -39.30
C HIS A 70 -9.36 -24.14 -38.97
N MET A 71 -9.52 -23.80 -37.68
CA MET A 71 -9.91 -22.45 -37.24
C MET A 71 -8.75 -21.45 -37.46
N TYR A 72 -7.50 -21.89 -37.28
CA TYR A 72 -6.31 -21.06 -37.53
C TYR A 72 -6.13 -20.73 -39.01
N GLU A 73 -6.48 -21.65 -39.92
CA GLU A 73 -6.40 -21.45 -41.37
C GLU A 73 -7.53 -20.57 -41.91
N SER A 74 -8.75 -20.74 -41.40
CA SER A 74 -9.95 -20.04 -41.89
C SER A 74 -10.16 -18.65 -41.28
N ALA A 75 -9.73 -18.43 -40.03
CA ALA A 75 -9.96 -17.17 -39.31
C ALA A 75 -8.75 -16.81 -38.42
N PRO A 76 -7.61 -16.40 -39.01
CA PRO A 76 -6.35 -16.20 -38.29
C PRO A 76 -6.44 -15.10 -37.22
N LEU A 77 -7.24 -14.05 -37.44
CA LEU A 77 -7.43 -12.96 -36.47
C LEU A 77 -8.12 -13.45 -35.19
N LEU A 78 -9.18 -14.25 -35.35
CA LEU A 78 -9.94 -14.82 -34.24
C LEU A 78 -9.06 -15.81 -33.45
N ALA A 79 -8.32 -16.65 -34.17
CA ALA A 79 -7.42 -17.64 -33.57
C ALA A 79 -6.27 -16.98 -32.78
N THR A 80 -5.75 -15.85 -33.26
CA THR A 80 -4.76 -15.03 -32.54
C THR A 80 -5.37 -14.44 -31.26
N GLY A 81 -6.62 -13.97 -31.32
CA GLY A 81 -7.34 -13.47 -30.14
C GLY A 81 -7.49 -14.53 -29.03
N PHE A 82 -7.85 -15.75 -29.39
CA PHE A 82 -7.94 -16.87 -28.44
C PHE A 82 -6.58 -17.25 -27.84
N LEU A 83 -5.52 -17.24 -28.65
CA LEU A 83 -4.17 -17.55 -28.18
C LEU A 83 -3.66 -16.54 -27.14
N LEU A 84 -4.05 -15.27 -27.30
CA LEU A 84 -3.72 -14.18 -26.36
C LEU A 84 -4.65 -14.07 -25.15
N MET A 85 -5.81 -14.73 -25.19
CA MET A 85 -6.85 -14.63 -24.14
C MET A 85 -6.32 -14.88 -22.72
N PRO A 86 -5.46 -15.88 -22.45
CA PRO A 86 -4.94 -16.10 -21.09
C PRO A 86 -4.09 -14.95 -20.55
N PHE A 87 -3.57 -14.08 -21.42
CA PHE A 87 -2.74 -12.93 -21.06
C PHE A 87 -3.52 -11.63 -20.86
N THR A 88 -4.86 -11.68 -20.82
CA THR A 88 -5.70 -10.49 -20.57
C THR A 88 -5.30 -9.76 -19.29
N PHE A 89 -4.84 -10.49 -18.25
CA PHE A 89 -4.38 -9.90 -16.98
C PHE A 89 -2.90 -9.53 -16.94
N LEU A 90 -2.13 -9.82 -17.99
CA LEU A 90 -0.69 -9.55 -18.04
C LEU A 90 -0.35 -8.05 -17.88
N PRO A 91 -1.06 -7.09 -18.51
CA PRO A 91 -0.79 -5.67 -18.30
C PRO A 91 -0.96 -5.25 -16.82
N PHE A 92 -1.95 -5.80 -16.13
CA PHE A 92 -2.19 -5.53 -14.71
C PHE A 92 -1.08 -6.10 -13.83
N LEU A 93 -0.60 -7.31 -14.15
CA LEU A 93 0.54 -7.91 -13.47
C LEU A 93 1.82 -7.09 -13.66
N ILE A 94 2.12 -6.67 -14.89
CA ILE A 94 3.28 -5.82 -15.21
C ILE A 94 3.18 -4.51 -14.42
N TYR A 95 2.01 -3.87 -14.42
CA TYR A 95 1.77 -2.63 -13.68
C TYR A 95 2.02 -2.80 -12.17
N ARG A 96 1.52 -3.88 -11.55
CA ARG A 96 1.73 -4.14 -10.12
C ARG A 96 3.20 -4.42 -9.79
N ILE A 97 3.91 -5.19 -10.62
CA ILE A 97 5.36 -5.45 -10.44
C ILE A 97 6.14 -4.15 -10.56
N TYR A 98 5.83 -3.32 -11.56
CA TYR A 98 6.45 -2.01 -11.74
C TYR A 98 6.26 -1.13 -10.50
N PHE A 99 5.05 -1.10 -9.94
CA PHE A 99 4.73 -0.31 -8.76
C PHE A 99 5.48 -0.81 -7.52
N ILE A 100 5.49 -2.13 -7.26
CA ILE A 100 6.22 -2.74 -6.14
C ILE A 100 7.71 -2.39 -6.19
N LYS A 101 8.35 -2.51 -7.35
CA LYS A 101 9.78 -2.22 -7.53
C LYS A 101 10.15 -0.75 -7.32
N ARG A 102 9.16 0.13 -7.36
CA ARG A 102 9.35 1.58 -7.39
C ARG A 102 8.78 2.29 -6.16
N LEU A 103 8.30 1.55 -5.18
CA LEU A 103 7.92 2.07 -3.88
C LEU A 103 8.91 1.58 -2.84
N SER A 104 9.36 2.46 -1.95
CA SER A 104 10.08 2.05 -0.76
C SER A 104 9.16 1.84 0.43
N SER A 105 9.71 1.24 1.46
CA SER A 105 9.24 1.32 2.84
C SER A 105 9.31 2.76 3.36
N PHE A 106 8.57 3.06 4.42
CA PHE A 106 8.70 4.33 5.12
C PHE A 106 9.86 4.23 6.11
N CYS A 107 10.85 5.11 6.00
CA CYS A 107 12.03 5.07 6.86
C CYS A 107 12.06 6.31 7.75
N PHE A 108 11.95 6.11 9.05
CA PHE A 108 12.04 7.12 10.08
C PHE A 108 13.48 7.13 10.58
N ASN A 109 14.16 8.26 10.45
CA ASN A 109 15.52 8.44 10.91
C ASN A 109 15.55 9.44 12.05
N ARG A 110 15.88 8.93 13.24
CA ARG A 110 15.96 9.71 14.46
C ARG A 110 17.15 10.68 14.45
N ALA A 111 18.29 10.27 13.90
CA ALA A 111 19.54 11.04 13.98
C ALA A 111 19.41 12.41 13.30
N ASN A 112 18.60 12.50 12.25
CA ASN A 112 18.35 13.73 11.52
C ASN A 112 16.90 14.22 11.59
N GLN A 113 16.06 13.57 12.42
CA GLN A 113 14.65 13.92 12.63
C GLN A 113 13.85 14.01 11.31
N LYS A 114 14.08 13.06 10.40
CA LYS A 114 13.45 13.04 9.06
C LYS A 114 12.78 11.72 8.75
N ILE A 115 11.68 11.81 8.00
CA ILE A 115 10.98 10.68 7.41
C ILE A 115 11.31 10.64 5.92
N TYR A 116 11.75 9.48 5.45
CA TYR A 116 12.10 9.22 4.06
C TYR A 116 11.12 8.24 3.43
N TYR A 117 10.69 8.58 2.22
CA TYR A 117 9.84 7.70 1.42
C TYR A 117 10.10 7.91 -0.06
N GLN A 118 10.42 6.85 -0.79
CA GLN A 118 10.54 6.88 -2.23
C GLN A 118 9.24 6.42 -2.89
N ARG A 119 8.65 7.33 -3.68
CA ARG A 119 7.53 7.05 -4.57
C ARG A 119 7.97 7.21 -6.01
N LEU A 120 8.04 6.10 -6.73
CA LEU A 120 8.56 6.06 -8.08
C LEU A 120 10.03 6.52 -8.14
N SER A 121 10.32 7.57 -8.89
CA SER A 121 11.63 8.20 -8.97
C SER A 121 11.80 9.37 -7.99
N LYS A 122 10.74 9.74 -7.25
CA LYS A 122 10.77 10.89 -6.35
C LYS A 122 10.97 10.42 -4.90
N VAL A 123 11.99 10.95 -4.25
CA VAL A 123 12.17 10.83 -2.81
C VAL A 123 11.41 11.97 -2.14
N LEU A 124 10.49 11.61 -1.27
CA LEU A 124 9.77 12.50 -0.38
C LEU A 124 10.49 12.48 0.97
N VAL A 125 10.75 13.67 1.50
CA VAL A 125 11.43 13.88 2.78
C VAL A 125 10.56 14.80 3.62
N PHE A 126 10.16 14.33 4.81
CA PHE A 126 9.40 15.14 5.77
C PHE A 126 10.24 15.40 7.01
N GLU A 127 10.15 16.60 7.55
CA GLU A 127 10.76 16.94 8.84
C GLU A 127 9.82 16.54 9.96
N TRP A 128 10.33 15.79 10.94
CA TRP A 128 9.53 15.27 12.05
C TRP A 128 8.85 16.37 12.86
N ALA A 129 9.60 17.43 13.18
CA ALA A 129 9.10 18.58 13.93
C ALA A 129 7.90 19.28 13.24
N ASN A 130 7.82 19.20 11.92
CA ASN A 130 6.74 19.79 11.12
C ASN A 130 5.77 18.73 10.55
N THR A 131 5.76 17.51 11.11
CA THR A 131 4.85 16.44 10.68
C THR A 131 3.69 16.32 11.65
N GLY A 132 2.48 16.36 11.11
CA GLY A 132 1.24 16.08 11.85
C GLY A 132 0.69 14.71 11.49
N GLY A 133 -0.03 14.12 12.45
CA GLY A 133 -0.70 12.82 12.31
C GLY A 133 -2.22 12.96 12.34
N GLY A 134 -2.90 12.03 11.71
CA GLY A 134 -4.36 11.99 11.65
C GLY A 134 -4.90 10.59 11.45
N ILE A 135 -6.18 10.43 11.75
CA ILE A 135 -6.90 9.20 11.50
C ILE A 135 -7.37 9.22 10.06
N PHE A 136 -6.86 8.29 9.27
CA PHE A 136 -7.35 8.02 7.93
C PHE A 136 -8.42 6.93 7.98
N LYS A 137 -9.61 7.26 7.47
CA LYS A 137 -10.73 6.32 7.34
C LYS A 137 -11.00 6.03 5.87
N ARG A 138 -10.97 4.74 5.52
CA ARG A 138 -11.31 4.24 4.18
C ARG A 138 -12.41 3.18 4.29
N THR A 139 -13.58 3.54 3.77
CA THR A 139 -14.69 2.60 3.60
C THR A 139 -14.70 2.09 2.16
N GLU A 140 -14.61 0.78 2.00
CA GLU A 140 -14.64 0.09 0.71
C GLU A 140 -15.95 -0.70 0.63
N TYR A 141 -16.71 -0.48 -0.44
CA TYR A 141 -17.96 -1.19 -0.71
C TYR A 141 -17.66 -2.37 -1.64
N GLY A 142 -17.96 -3.58 -1.16
CA GLY A 142 -17.81 -4.82 -1.92
C GLY A 142 -19.17 -5.50 -2.06
N GLY A 143 -19.87 -5.25 -3.16
CA GLY A 143 -21.18 -5.84 -3.43
C GLY A 143 -22.21 -5.47 -2.35
N SER A 144 -22.71 -6.47 -1.61
CA SER A 144 -23.70 -6.30 -0.54
C SER A 144 -23.11 -5.93 0.83
N SER A 145 -21.78 -5.82 0.95
CA SER A 145 -21.10 -5.51 2.21
C SER A 145 -20.20 -4.28 2.09
N PHE A 146 -19.88 -3.67 3.23
CA PHE A 146 -18.90 -2.60 3.34
C PHE A 146 -17.89 -2.94 4.44
N SER A 147 -16.61 -2.70 4.14
CA SER A 147 -15.52 -2.78 5.11
C SER A 147 -15.02 -1.38 5.39
N THR A 148 -14.79 -1.06 6.66
CA THR A 148 -14.13 0.19 7.04
C THR A 148 -12.76 -0.15 7.61
N SER A 149 -11.74 0.47 7.01
CA SER A 149 -10.35 0.37 7.44
C SER A 149 -9.88 1.69 8.04
N TYR A 150 -9.16 1.61 9.14
CA TYR A 150 -8.52 2.73 9.84
C TYR A 150 -7.00 2.64 9.69
N ALA A 151 -6.36 3.80 9.49
CA ALA A 151 -4.92 3.91 9.33
C ALA A 151 -4.43 5.23 9.94
N LEU A 152 -3.15 5.27 10.25
CA LEU A 152 -2.46 6.51 10.59
C LEU A 152 -2.06 7.21 9.29
N ALA A 153 -2.60 8.40 9.04
CA ALA A 153 -2.07 9.31 8.05
C ALA A 153 -1.10 10.30 8.70
N PHE A 154 -0.03 10.64 8.01
CA PHE A 154 0.88 11.70 8.42
C PHE A 154 1.33 12.52 7.22
N ALA A 155 1.45 13.82 7.42
CA ALA A 155 1.82 14.78 6.37
C ALA A 155 2.64 15.93 6.97
N PRO A 156 3.50 16.58 6.18
CA PRO A 156 4.12 17.84 6.59
C PRO A 156 3.06 18.94 6.65
N CYS A 157 3.12 19.80 7.66
CA CYS A 157 2.31 21.02 7.68
C CYS A 157 2.79 21.97 6.59
N ARG A 158 1.85 22.61 5.90
CA ARG A 158 2.14 23.66 4.92
C ARG A 158 2.46 24.98 5.63
N GLU A 159 2.87 25.98 4.87
CA GLU A 159 3.19 27.33 5.38
C GLU A 159 2.00 27.99 6.12
N ASP A 160 0.77 27.62 5.77
CA ASP A 160 -0.46 28.05 6.45
C ASP A 160 -0.79 27.22 7.71
N GLY A 161 0.06 26.28 8.09
CA GLY A 161 -0.15 25.36 9.22
C GLY A 161 -1.15 24.24 8.94
N SER A 162 -1.71 24.16 7.73
CA SER A 162 -2.71 23.14 7.38
C SER A 162 -2.07 21.81 6.98
N LEU A 163 -2.80 20.72 7.21
CA LEU A 163 -2.43 19.37 6.79
C LEU A 163 -3.36 18.91 5.67
N HIS A 164 -2.76 18.52 4.53
CA HIS A 164 -3.50 18.16 3.33
C HIS A 164 -3.40 16.66 3.03
N GLN A 165 -4.55 16.03 2.78
CA GLN A 165 -4.64 14.62 2.43
C GLN A 165 -3.91 14.27 1.12
N LYS A 166 -3.71 15.24 0.20
CA LYS A 166 -2.97 15.00 -1.05
C LYS A 166 -1.48 14.72 -0.80
N ASP A 167 -0.95 15.26 0.29
CA ASP A 167 0.47 15.20 0.63
C ASP A 167 0.74 14.12 1.70
N CYS A 168 -0.31 13.44 2.19
CA CYS A 168 -0.19 12.48 3.27
C CYS A 168 0.35 11.13 2.82
N LEU A 169 1.17 10.56 3.67
CA LEU A 169 1.51 9.14 3.68
C LEU A 169 0.65 8.46 4.73
N TRP A 170 0.46 7.15 4.62
CA TRP A 170 -0.31 6.40 5.60
C TRP A 170 0.24 5.00 5.83
N VAL A 171 0.09 4.54 7.07
CA VAL A 171 0.39 3.17 7.53
C VAL A 171 -0.83 2.61 8.24
N ASP A 172 -1.08 1.32 8.08
CA ASP A 172 -2.20 0.63 8.74
C ASP A 172 -2.14 0.80 10.26
N SER A 173 -3.29 0.89 10.93
CA SER A 173 -3.35 0.83 12.39
C SER A 173 -3.02 -0.58 12.90
N ASN A 174 -2.82 -0.74 14.20
CA ASN A 174 -2.58 -2.06 14.81
C ASN A 174 -3.75 -3.02 14.57
N GLU A 175 -4.98 -2.52 14.60
CA GLU A 175 -6.19 -3.25 14.24
C GLU A 175 -7.00 -2.43 13.22
N PRO A 176 -6.77 -2.63 11.90
CA PRO A 176 -7.38 -1.82 10.84
C PRO A 176 -8.89 -1.91 10.76
N THR A 177 -9.48 -3.02 11.21
CA THR A 177 -10.94 -3.26 11.15
C THR A 177 -11.68 -2.78 12.38
N GLU A 178 -10.98 -2.46 13.46
CA GLU A 178 -11.62 -2.00 14.69
C GLU A 178 -11.87 -0.49 14.65
N PRO A 179 -13.11 -0.04 14.93
CA PRO A 179 -13.40 1.37 15.04
C PRO A 179 -12.75 1.93 16.31
N GLY A 180 -11.80 2.86 16.15
CA GLY A 180 -11.24 3.55 17.30
C GLY A 180 -10.01 4.38 16.98
N VAL A 181 -9.89 5.51 17.66
CA VAL A 181 -8.68 6.34 17.65
C VAL A 181 -7.50 5.61 18.27
N LYS A 182 -7.77 4.74 19.25
CA LYS A 182 -6.77 4.04 20.07
C LYS A 182 -5.68 3.38 19.22
N HIS A 183 -6.04 2.48 18.31
CA HIS A 183 -5.07 1.71 17.52
C HIS A 183 -4.25 2.55 16.55
N VAL A 184 -4.77 3.72 16.17
CA VAL A 184 -4.04 4.71 15.35
C VAL A 184 -3.10 5.52 16.23
N ALA A 185 -3.57 5.93 17.41
CA ALA A 185 -2.80 6.69 18.39
C ALA A 185 -1.62 5.87 18.94
N GLU A 186 -1.81 4.56 19.21
CA GLU A 186 -0.73 3.66 19.62
C GLU A 186 0.44 3.65 18.63
N VAL A 187 0.13 3.61 17.33
CA VAL A 187 1.14 3.67 16.26
C VAL A 187 1.80 5.05 16.24
N TRP A 188 1.02 6.13 16.34
CA TRP A 188 1.57 7.49 16.41
C TRP A 188 2.54 7.67 17.59
N GLU A 189 2.13 7.25 18.79
CA GLU A 189 2.98 7.33 19.98
C GLU A 189 4.22 6.48 19.85
N TYR A 190 4.13 5.31 19.22
CA TYR A 190 5.33 4.51 18.95
C TYR A 190 6.33 5.28 18.08
N LEU A 191 5.85 5.93 17.01
CA LEU A 191 6.71 6.75 16.14
C LEU A 191 7.27 7.96 16.88
N ARG A 192 6.45 8.64 17.69
CA ARG A 192 6.90 9.77 18.50
C ARG A 192 7.95 9.37 19.52
N HIS A 193 7.71 8.30 20.28
CA HIS A 193 8.69 7.76 21.22
C HIS A 193 9.99 7.36 20.53
N PHE A 194 9.91 6.70 19.38
CA PHE A 194 11.11 6.34 18.61
C PHE A 194 11.88 7.58 18.13
N MET A 195 11.18 8.58 17.58
CA MET A 195 11.82 9.78 17.05
C MET A 195 12.39 10.67 18.16
N ASP A 196 11.71 10.81 19.30
CA ASP A 196 12.14 11.69 20.38
C ASP A 196 13.14 11.00 21.31
N HIS A 197 12.88 9.75 21.69
CA HIS A 197 13.56 9.05 22.79
C HIS A 197 14.35 7.81 22.37
N GLY A 198 14.00 7.17 21.25
CA GLY A 198 14.62 5.93 20.76
C GLY A 198 13.88 4.71 21.24
#